data_AF-A0A7T5URU7-F1
#
_entry.id   AF-A0A7T5URU7-F1
#
_cell.length_a   1.000
_cell.length_b   1.000
_cell.length_c   1.000
_cell.angle_alpha   90.00
_cell.angle_beta   90.00
_cell.angle_gamma   90.00
#
_symmetry.space_group_name_H-M   'P 1'
#
loop_
_entity.id
_entity.type
_entity.pdbx_description
1 polymer ?
#
loop_
_entity_poly.entity_id
_entity_poly.type
_entity_poly.pdbx_seq_one_letter_code
_entity_poly.pdbx_strand_id
1 'polypeptide(L)' 'MDTKKPGKEIYISIDVETAGRIPPDFSMLSLGACVVYETSKIFIESLRR' A
#
# COMPACT_ATOMS: atom_id res chain seq x y z
N MET A 1 32.80 9.28 13.70
CA MET A 1 31.34 9.51 13.72
C MET A 1 30.79 9.04 12.38
N ASP A 2 30.25 7.83 12.33
CA ASP A 2 29.68 7.27 11.11
C ASP A 2 28.37 7.99 10.77
N THR A 3 28.41 8.87 9.79
CA THR A 3 27.22 9.54 9.26
C THR A 3 26.50 8.58 8.31
N LYS A 4 25.72 7.65 8.86
CA LYS A 4 24.79 6.84 8.06
C LYS A 4 23.78 7.80 7.43
N LYS A 5 23.93 8.10 6.13
CA LYS A 5 22.93 8.87 5.38
C LYS A 5 21.58 8.14 5.54
N PRO A 6 20.49 8.86 5.84
CA PRO A 6 19.18 8.23 5.78
C PRO A 6 19.02 7.66 4.36
N GLY A 7 18.57 6.39 4.27
CA GLY A 7 18.32 5.76 2.98
C GLY A 7 17.29 6.56 2.18
N LYS A 8 17.23 6.33 0.87
CA LYS A 8 16.23 6.96 -0.01
C LYS A 8 14.82 6.68 0.51
N GLU A 9 14.02 7.72 0.73
CA GLU A 9 12.61 7.59 1.10
C GLU A 9 11.80 7.00 -0.08
N ILE A 10 10.85 6.13 0.23
CA ILE A 10 9.96 5.52 -0.74
C ILE A 10 8.54 5.88 -0.35
N TYR A 11 7.82 6.50 -1.28
CA TYR A 11 6.43 6.89 -1.12
C TYR A 11 5.56 5.92 -1.91
N ILE A 12 4.54 5.36 -1.25
CA ILE A 12 3.62 4.38 -1.82
C ILE A 12 2.21 4.97 -1.74
N SER A 13 1.55 5.07 -2.89
CA SER A 13 0.12 5.37 -2.96
C SER A 13 -0.64 4.07 -2.75
N ILE A 14 -1.61 4.06 -1.84
CA ILE A 14 -2.41 2.88 -1.49
C ILE A 14 -3.89 3.21 -1.63
N ASP A 15 -4.62 2.32 -2.28
CA ASP A 15 -6.08 2.33 -2.41
C ASP A 15 -6.64 1.04 -1.78
N VAL A 16 -7.69 1.17 -0.96
CA VAL A 16 -8.22 0.07 -0.15
C VAL A 16 -9.72 0.02 -0.28
N GLU A 17 -10.23 -1.15 -0.67
CA GLU A 17 -11.67 -1.43 -0.69
C GLU A 17 -12.04 -2.37 0.46
N THR A 18 -13.14 -2.08 1.13
CA THR A 18 -13.57 -2.80 2.35
C THR A 18 -15.05 -3.17 2.26
N ALA A 19 -15.45 -4.22 3.00
CA ALA A 19 -16.85 -4.61 3.10
C ALA A 19 -17.69 -3.64 3.94
N GLY A 20 -17.07 -2.63 4.57
CA GLY A 20 -17.73 -1.64 5.41
C GLY A 20 -16.73 -0.70 6.08
N ARG A 21 -17.24 0.37 6.69
CA ARG A 21 -16.45 1.52 7.14
C ARG A 21 -15.64 1.30 8.42
N ILE A 22 -15.86 0.21 9.14
CA ILE A 22 -15.23 -0.08 10.44
C ILE A 22 -14.22 -1.23 10.25
N PRO A 23 -12.90 -0.95 10.25
CA PRO A 23 -11.88 -1.95 9.94
C PRO A 23 -11.91 -3.24 10.78
N PRO A 24 -12.15 -3.21 12.12
CA PRO A 24 -12.21 -4.45 12.89
C PRO A 24 -13.45 -5.30 12.58
N ASP A 25 -14.50 -4.71 12.01
CA ASP A 25 -15.78 -5.37 11.77
C ASP A 25 -15.91 -5.93 10.35
N PHE A 26 -15.14 -5.38 9.40
CA PHE A 26 -15.28 -5.68 7.98
C PHE A 26 -13.96 -6.07 7.34
N SER A 27 -13.98 -7.14 6.55
CA SER A 27 -12.81 -7.58 5.78
C SER A 27 -12.40 -6.56 4.72
N MET A 28 -11.09 -6.45 4.51
CA MET A 28 -10.53 -5.85 3.29
C MET A 28 -10.86 -6.75 2.09
N LEU A 29 -11.42 -6.14 1.04
CA LEU A 29 -11.85 -6.84 -0.17
C LEU A 29 -10.74 -6.83 -1.23
N SER A 30 -10.09 -5.68 -1.39
CA SER A 30 -8.95 -5.53 -2.30
C SER A 30 -8.02 -4.42 -1.86
N LEU A 31 -6.77 -4.50 -2.32
CA LEU A 31 -5.75 -3.49 -2.10
C LEU A 31 -4.98 -3.25 -3.40
N GLY A 32 -4.91 -1.98 -3.80
CA GLY A 32 -4.06 -1.49 -4.87
C GLY A 32 -2.94 -0.63 -4.31
N ALA A 33 -1.73 -0.78 -4.85
CA ALA A 33 -0.61 0.07 -4.47
C ALA A 33 0.33 0.37 -5.65
N CYS A 34 0.98 1.54 -5.61
CA CYS A 34 2.05 1.89 -6.55
C CYS A 34 3.10 2.80 -5.91
N VAL A 35 4.33 2.76 -6.44
CA VAL A 35 5.39 3.72 -6.05
C VAL A 35 5.08 5.07 -6.69
N VAL A 36 4.97 6.14 -5.88
CA VAL A 36 4.53 7.48 -6.34
C VAL A 36 5.39 8.01 -7.49
N TYR A 37 6.71 7.75 -7.44
CA TYR A 37 7.66 8.22 -8.44
C TYR A 37 7.98 7.18 -9.54
N GLU A 38 7.32 6.02 -9.53
CA GLU A 38 7.51 4.95 -10.51
C GLU A 38 6.22 4.14 -10.62
N THR A 39 5.21 4.75 -11.24
CA THR A 39 3.83 4.22 -11.29
C THR A 39 3.69 2.94 -12.12
N SER A 40 4.72 2.53 -12.86
CA SER A 40 4.81 1.21 -13.49
C SER A 40 5.03 0.08 -12.48
N LYS A 41 5.53 0.39 -11.27
CA LYS A 41 5.64 -0.56 -10.16
C LYS A 41 4.32 -0.62 -9.41
N ILE A 42 3.48 -1.55 -9.82
CA ILE A 42 2.12 -1.76 -9.31
C ILE A 42 2.02 -3.07 -8.53
N PHE A 43 1.16 -3.07 -7.52
CA PHE A 43 0.70 -4.26 -6.80
C PHE A 43 -0.83 -4.19 -6.69
N ILE A 44 -1.51 -5.28 -7.05
CA ILE A 44 -2.96 -5.37 -6.95
C ILE A 44 -3.28 -6.77 -6.44
N GLU A 45 -4.03 -6.85 -5.35
CA GLU A 45 -4.54 -8.11 -4.83
C GLU A 45 -6.00 -7.96 -4.38
N SER A 46 -6.75 -9.04 -4.52
CA SER A 46 -8.16 -9.13 -4.17
C SER A 46 -8.40 -10.41 -3.39
N LEU A 47 -9.19 -10.35 -2.32
CA LEU A 47 -9.56 -11.55 -1.60
C LEU A 47 -10.41 -12.45 -2.50
N ARG A 48 -9.83 -13.58 -2.91
CA ARG A 48 -10.53 -14.64 -3.64
C ARG A 48 -11.09 -15.64 -2.63
N ARG A 49 -12.34 -16.06 -2.84
CA ARG A 49 -12.98 -17.11 -2.05
C ARG A 49 -12.39 -18.48 -2.32
#